data_AF-A0A3N5PHD8-F1
#
_entry.id   AF-A0A3N5PHD8-F1
#
_cell.length_a   1.000
_cell.length_b   1.000
_cell.length_c   1.000
_cell.angle_alpha   90.00
_cell.angle_beta   90.00
_cell.angle_gamma   90.00
#
_symmetry.space_group_name_H-M   'P 1'
#
loop_
_entity.id
_entity.type
_entity.pdbx_description
1 polymer ?
#
loop_
_entity_poly.entity_id
_entity_poly.type
_entity_poly.pdbx_seq_one_letter_code
_entity_poly.pdbx_strand_id
1 'polypeptide(L)'
;MVHAKAESQPSDYVCDVCGKPMAYRFSKNGRYLACTGYPECKTTCPVDADGKKVIRAEVDVPCPTCGKKMILRRSRFGPFLGCADYPTCKGILPCDKDGQPLKVVKEEDIKETCAVCGAPMGVKRKGRRPFLGCSKYPECTNTAPIPDGIRLEAPPKPPAKEAGVNCPKCGKAMLIRTGSRGEFIACSGFPRCRNAMNMDKLDELKAQQAANPVKPPETKTKAKAKPKAKPKTAKAKKAE
;
A
#
# COMPACT_ATOMS: atom_id res chain seq x y z
N MET A 1 -6.37 1.95 -39.26
CA MET A 1 -5.81 3.15 -38.59
C MET A 1 -4.35 2.85 -38.29
N VAL A 2 -3.44 3.36 -39.13
CA VAL A 2 -2.00 3.24 -38.90
C VAL A 2 -1.69 4.09 -37.67
N HIS A 3 -1.26 3.46 -36.58
CA HIS A 3 -0.82 4.20 -35.40
C HIS A 3 0.26 5.19 -35.85
N ALA A 4 -0.03 6.49 -35.75
CA ALA A 4 0.93 7.55 -36.05
C ALA A 4 2.26 7.17 -35.40
N LYS A 5 3.28 6.95 -36.24
CA LYS A 5 4.59 6.50 -35.80
C LYS A 5 5.05 7.46 -34.72
N ALA A 6 5.12 6.97 -33.49
CA ALA A 6 5.68 7.74 -32.38
C ALA A 6 7.11 8.09 -32.78
N GLU A 7 7.37 9.37 -33.03
CA GLU A 7 8.69 9.88 -33.36
C GLU A 7 9.66 9.43 -32.26
N SER A 8 10.70 8.71 -32.67
CA SER A 8 11.76 8.26 -31.76
C SER A 8 12.96 9.16 -31.94
N GLN A 9 13.22 10.03 -30.98
CA GLN A 9 14.44 10.85 -30.98
C GLN A 9 15.60 10.01 -30.42
N PRO A 10 16.76 9.94 -31.10
CA PRO A 10 17.94 9.28 -30.54
C PRO A 10 18.38 9.99 -29.26
N SER A 11 18.93 9.22 -28.31
CA SER A 11 19.48 9.78 -27.07
C SER A 11 20.90 9.27 -26.87
N ASP A 12 21.70 10.02 -26.11
CA ASP A 12 23.08 9.65 -25.77
C ASP A 12 23.16 8.63 -24.63
N TYR A 13 22.02 8.17 -24.10
CA TYR A 13 21.98 7.23 -22.99
C TYR A 13 22.11 5.78 -23.46
N VAL A 14 22.97 5.03 -22.79
CA VAL A 14 23.14 3.59 -22.97
C VAL A 14 22.26 2.83 -21.97
N CYS A 15 21.74 1.68 -22.37
CA CYS A 15 20.94 0.84 -21.50
C CYS A 15 21.81 -0.06 -20.60
N ASP A 16 21.51 -0.08 -19.30
CA ASP A 16 22.25 -0.85 -18.29
C ASP A 16 22.19 -2.38 -18.45
N VAL A 17 21.20 -2.90 -19.21
CA VAL A 17 21.00 -4.34 -19.41
C VAL A 17 21.56 -4.84 -20.74
N CYS A 18 21.37 -4.06 -21.81
CA CYS A 18 21.67 -4.48 -23.20
C CYS A 18 22.96 -3.83 -23.75
N GLY A 19 23.45 -2.72 -23.17
CA GLY A 19 24.56 -1.93 -23.72
C GLY A 19 24.25 -1.20 -25.03
N LYS A 20 23.07 -1.42 -25.62
CA LYS A 20 22.60 -0.73 -26.83
C LYS A 20 22.13 0.71 -26.47
N PRO A 21 22.20 1.67 -27.42
CA PRO A 21 21.71 3.03 -27.18
C PRO A 21 20.20 3.03 -26.93
N MET A 22 19.74 3.97 -26.12
CA MET A 22 18.34 4.22 -25.87
C MET A 22 17.82 5.34 -26.77
N ALA A 23 16.53 5.33 -27.05
CA ALA A 23 15.85 6.39 -27.79
C ALA A 23 14.68 6.93 -26.96
N TYR A 24 14.42 8.24 -27.06
CA TYR A 24 13.23 8.84 -26.50
C TYR A 24 12.01 8.42 -27.30
N ARG A 25 10.99 7.91 -26.62
CA ARG A 25 9.67 7.59 -27.17
C ARG A 25 8.60 8.28 -26.34
N PHE A 26 7.45 8.54 -26.96
CA PHE A 26 6.31 9.19 -26.30
C PHE A 26 5.23 8.17 -25.92
N SER A 27 4.69 8.32 -24.72
CA SER A 27 3.51 7.60 -24.24
C SER A 27 2.46 8.60 -23.74
N LYS A 28 1.27 8.10 -23.37
CA LYS A 28 0.25 8.90 -22.68
C LYS A 28 0.77 9.59 -21.40
N ASN A 29 1.79 9.01 -20.76
CA ASN A 29 2.35 9.51 -19.50
C ASN A 29 3.60 10.39 -19.72
N GLY A 30 3.92 10.76 -20.97
CA GLY A 30 5.07 11.60 -21.33
C GLY A 30 6.16 10.86 -22.09
N ARG A 31 7.29 11.56 -22.31
CA ARG A 31 8.50 11.00 -22.91
C ARG A 31 9.21 10.05 -21.96
N TYR A 32 9.80 8.98 -22.50
CA TYR A 32 10.60 7.98 -21.78
C TYR A 32 11.71 7.44 -22.67
N LEU A 33 12.77 6.91 -22.08
CA LEU A 33 13.86 6.25 -22.81
C LEU A 33 13.55 4.75 -22.97
N ALA A 34 13.72 4.20 -24.17
CA ALA A 34 13.58 2.78 -24.46
C ALA A 34 14.85 2.22 -25.15
N CYS A 35 15.31 1.01 -24.78
CA CYS A 35 16.43 0.34 -25.50
C CYS A 35 16.03 0.14 -26.98
N THR A 36 16.93 0.50 -27.91
CA THR A 36 16.75 0.28 -29.36
C THR A 36 16.63 -1.20 -29.72
N GLY A 37 17.18 -2.09 -28.88
CA GLY A 37 17.09 -3.55 -29.01
C GLY A 37 15.75 -4.17 -28.62
N TYR A 38 14.64 -3.43 -28.66
CA TYR A 38 13.29 -4.02 -28.53
C TYR A 38 12.99 -4.88 -29.78
N PRO A 39 12.52 -6.14 -29.68
CA PRO A 39 11.83 -6.77 -28.54
C PRO A 39 12.71 -7.56 -27.56
N GLU A 40 13.99 -7.74 -27.84
CA GLU A 40 14.93 -8.54 -27.01
C GLU A 40 15.14 -7.90 -25.63
N CYS A 41 15.27 -6.57 -25.59
CA CYS A 41 15.39 -5.80 -24.37
C CYS A 41 14.14 -4.92 -24.17
N LYS A 42 13.42 -5.16 -23.06
CA LYS A 42 12.18 -4.44 -22.68
C LYS A 42 12.40 -3.33 -21.65
N THR A 43 13.66 -2.97 -21.40
CA THR A 43 14.02 -1.95 -20.40
C THR A 43 13.57 -0.57 -20.85
N THR A 44 12.83 0.10 -19.97
CA THR A 44 12.40 1.49 -20.14
C THR A 44 12.82 2.31 -18.92
N CYS A 45 13.25 3.54 -19.17
CA CYS A 45 13.68 4.47 -18.13
C CYS A 45 12.82 5.74 -18.19
N PRO A 46 12.23 6.19 -17.06
CA PRO A 46 11.54 7.47 -17.02
C PRO A 46 12.54 8.62 -17.17
N VAL A 47 12.10 9.70 -17.80
CA VAL A 47 12.88 10.95 -17.92
C VAL A 47 12.10 12.12 -17.33
N ASP A 48 12.82 13.11 -16.83
CA ASP A 48 12.22 14.34 -16.33
C ASP A 48 11.72 15.24 -17.47
N ALA A 49 11.07 16.36 -17.11
CA ALA A 49 10.59 17.38 -18.05
C ALA A 49 11.69 17.91 -18.97
N ASP A 50 12.96 17.87 -18.55
CA ASP A 50 14.15 18.29 -19.31
C ASP A 50 14.82 17.16 -20.12
N GLY A 51 14.32 15.92 -20.01
CA GLY A 51 14.81 14.78 -20.79
C GLY A 51 15.99 14.06 -20.16
N LYS A 52 16.40 14.44 -18.96
CA LYS A 52 17.44 13.72 -18.20
C LYS A 52 16.90 12.40 -17.66
N LYS A 53 17.74 11.37 -17.64
CA LYS A 53 17.42 10.08 -16.99
C LYS A 53 17.19 10.30 -15.51
N VAL A 54 16.02 9.90 -14.99
CA VAL A 54 15.75 9.97 -13.55
C VAL A 54 16.51 8.84 -12.87
N ILE A 55 17.70 9.15 -12.36
CA ILE A 55 18.46 8.23 -11.52
C ILE A 55 17.74 8.19 -10.17
N ARG A 56 17.41 6.99 -9.71
CA ARG A 56 16.80 6.82 -8.39
C ARG A 56 17.90 7.01 -7.36
N ALA A 57 17.83 8.08 -6.57
CA ALA A 57 18.78 8.30 -5.49
C ALA A 57 18.69 7.15 -4.48
N GLU A 58 19.80 6.44 -4.28
CA GLU A 58 19.93 5.46 -3.22
C GLU A 58 20.16 6.21 -1.90
N VAL A 59 19.47 5.79 -0.85
CA VAL A 59 19.63 6.35 0.49
C VAL A 59 20.13 5.20 1.36
N ASP A 60 21.15 5.45 2.20
CA ASP A 60 21.73 4.46 3.11
C ASP A 60 20.83 4.16 4.34
N VAL A 61 19.50 4.21 4.15
CA VAL A 61 18.52 3.80 5.16
C VAL A 61 18.27 2.30 4.99
N PRO A 62 18.45 1.48 6.04
CA PRO A 62 18.17 0.04 5.97
C PRO A 62 16.67 -0.23 5.98
N CYS A 63 16.25 -1.24 5.22
CA CYS A 63 14.86 -1.69 5.20
C CYS A 63 14.47 -2.39 6.52
N PRO A 64 13.33 -2.07 7.14
CA PRO A 64 12.90 -2.69 8.40
C PRO A 64 12.59 -4.20 8.28
N THR A 65 12.39 -4.71 7.07
CA THR A 65 12.03 -6.12 6.84
C THR A 65 13.24 -7.00 6.49
N CYS A 66 14.27 -6.46 5.85
CA CYS A 66 15.41 -7.24 5.35
C CYS A 66 16.79 -6.61 5.59
N GLY A 67 16.87 -5.39 6.13
CA GLY A 67 18.13 -4.68 6.39
C GLY A 67 18.86 -4.13 5.16
N LYS A 68 18.40 -4.40 3.94
CA LYS A 68 19.03 -3.91 2.70
C LYS A 68 18.78 -2.43 2.46
N LYS A 69 19.65 -1.81 1.66
CA LYS A 69 19.53 -0.39 1.27
C LYS A 69 18.18 -0.09 0.63
N MET A 70 17.72 1.14 0.81
CA MET A 70 16.47 1.63 0.25
C MET A 70 16.72 2.68 -0.83
N ILE A 71 15.81 2.72 -1.80
CA ILE A 71 15.89 3.58 -2.98
C ILE A 71 14.73 4.57 -2.91
N LEU A 72 15.01 5.86 -3.15
CA LEU A 72 13.98 6.88 -3.24
C LEU A 72 13.16 6.68 -4.52
N ARG A 73 11.86 6.43 -4.37
CA ARG A 73 10.89 6.28 -5.46
C ARG A 73 9.81 7.33 -5.34
N ARG A 74 9.22 7.74 -6.46
CA ARG A 74 8.10 8.68 -6.49
C ARG A 74 6.80 7.94 -6.78
N SER A 75 5.73 8.26 -6.04
CA SER A 75 4.36 7.79 -6.27
C SER A 75 3.39 8.96 -6.45
N ARG A 76 2.13 8.66 -6.78
CA ARG A 76 1.03 9.66 -6.73
C ARG A 76 0.88 10.30 -5.35
N PHE A 77 1.24 9.59 -4.28
CA PHE A 77 1.08 10.05 -2.90
C PHE A 77 2.32 10.79 -2.36
N GLY A 78 3.36 10.95 -3.18
CA GLY A 78 4.64 11.55 -2.78
C GLY A 78 5.83 10.58 -2.90
N PRO A 79 7.04 11.06 -2.55
CA PRO A 79 8.23 10.22 -2.49
C PRO A 79 8.11 9.19 -1.35
N PHE A 80 8.74 8.03 -1.54
CA PHE A 80 8.83 6.97 -0.54
C PHE A 80 10.14 6.19 -0.73
N LEU A 81 10.63 5.59 0.35
CA LEU A 81 11.76 4.68 0.29
C LEU A 81 11.24 3.27 0.00
N GLY A 82 11.71 2.66 -1.07
CA GLY A 82 11.42 1.27 -1.43
C GLY A 82 12.68 0.41 -1.35
N CYS A 83 12.57 -0.82 -0.86
CA CYS A 83 13.71 -1.72 -0.79
C CYS A 83 14.36 -1.95 -2.18
N ALA A 84 15.70 -2.03 -2.24
CA ALA A 84 16.44 -2.34 -3.46
C ALA A 84 16.07 -3.70 -4.06
N ASP A 85 15.69 -4.65 -3.20
CA ASP A 85 15.43 -6.05 -3.50
C ASP A 85 14.02 -6.37 -4.05
N TYR A 86 13.23 -5.35 -4.38
CA TYR A 86 11.92 -5.55 -4.97
C TYR A 86 12.05 -6.35 -6.29
N PRO A 87 11.34 -7.48 -6.49
CA PRO A 87 10.04 -7.84 -5.90
C PRO A 87 10.08 -8.81 -4.71
N THR A 88 11.27 -9.27 -4.27
CA THR A 88 11.41 -10.26 -3.20
C THR A 88 11.03 -9.67 -1.84
N CYS A 89 11.51 -8.45 -1.55
CA CYS A 89 11.11 -7.66 -0.39
C CYS A 89 10.16 -6.53 -0.82
N LYS A 90 8.97 -6.48 -0.20
CA LYS A 90 7.97 -5.42 -0.41
C LYS A 90 7.98 -4.34 0.68
N GLY A 91 9.10 -4.24 1.41
CA GLY A 91 9.29 -3.23 2.44
C GLY A 91 9.25 -1.83 1.86
N ILE A 92 8.39 -0.99 2.43
CA ILE A 92 8.18 0.42 2.07
C ILE A 92 8.31 1.22 3.35
N LEU A 93 8.99 2.37 3.26
CA LEU A 93 9.11 3.30 4.37
C LEU A 93 8.71 4.69 3.87
N PRO A 94 7.81 5.40 4.59
CA PRO A 94 7.45 6.77 4.25
C PRO A 94 8.67 7.68 4.45
N CYS A 95 8.86 8.64 3.56
CA CYS A 95 9.95 9.61 3.67
C CYS A 95 9.46 11.02 3.36
N ASP A 96 10.24 12.00 3.78
CA ASP A 96 10.05 13.39 3.40
C ASP A 96 10.59 13.68 1.99
N LYS A 97 10.48 14.94 1.56
CA LYS A 97 10.96 15.41 0.25
C LYS A 97 12.45 15.15 0.06
N ASP A 98 13.23 15.21 1.14
CA ASP A 98 14.68 15.06 1.16
C ASP A 98 15.13 13.60 1.34
N GLY A 99 14.19 12.65 1.37
CA GLY A 99 14.51 11.21 1.43
C GLY A 99 14.86 10.70 2.83
N GLN A 100 14.66 11.50 3.87
CA GLN A 100 14.79 11.06 5.26
C GLN A 100 13.58 10.22 5.69
N PRO A 101 13.78 9.09 6.41
CA PRO A 101 12.70 8.23 6.82
C PRO A 101 11.87 8.87 7.92
N LEU A 102 10.56 8.96 7.68
CA LEU A 102 9.61 9.45 8.67
C LEU A 102 9.48 8.43 9.80
N LYS A 103 9.66 8.87 11.04
CA LYS A 103 9.41 8.02 12.21
C LYS A 103 7.90 7.88 12.37
N VAL A 104 7.45 6.64 12.27
CA VAL A 104 6.06 6.28 12.51
C VAL A 104 5.91 6.09 14.01
N VAL A 105 5.18 6.99 14.66
CA VAL A 105 5.09 7.09 16.12
C VAL A 105 3.63 7.02 16.54
N LYS A 106 3.33 6.38 17.67
CA LYS A 106 1.98 6.35 18.23
C LYS A 106 1.65 7.68 18.90
N GLU A 107 0.36 7.96 19.07
CA GLU A 107 -0.11 9.23 19.65
C GLU A 107 0.44 9.51 21.06
N GLU A 108 0.80 8.46 21.80
CA GLU A 108 1.25 8.50 23.20
C GLU A 108 2.74 8.81 23.36
N ASP A 109 3.54 8.60 22.31
CA ASP A 109 4.99 8.70 22.38
C ASP A 109 5.50 10.14 22.16
N ILE A 110 4.62 11.08 21.76
CA ILE A 110 4.97 12.49 21.56
C ILE A 110 4.97 13.21 22.92
N LYS A 111 6.13 13.20 23.58
CA LYS A 111 6.36 13.84 24.88
C LYS A 111 6.82 15.29 24.72
N GLU A 112 6.00 16.12 24.07
CA GLU A 112 6.26 17.55 24.02
C GLU A 112 5.60 18.28 25.19
N THR A 113 6.33 19.21 25.80
CA THR A 113 5.86 20.05 26.90
C THR A 113 5.34 21.37 26.36
N CYS A 114 4.24 21.86 26.93
CA CYS A 114 3.70 23.15 26.55
C CYS A 114 4.60 24.30 27.03
N ALA A 115 4.87 25.25 26.13
CA ALA A 115 5.70 26.44 26.41
C ALA A 115 5.13 27.37 27.51
N VAL A 116 3.83 27.29 27.80
CA VAL A 116 3.15 28.17 28.78
C VAL A 116 2.88 27.45 30.10
N CYS A 117 2.31 26.25 30.04
CA CYS A 117 1.84 25.50 31.21
C CYS A 117 2.89 24.50 31.74
N GLY A 118 3.92 24.16 30.97
CA GLY A 118 4.87 23.07 31.28
C GLY A 118 4.26 21.66 31.26
N ALA A 119 2.94 21.55 31.15
CA ALA A 119 2.23 20.27 31.11
C ALA A 119 2.47 19.53 29.78
N PRO A 120 2.35 18.18 29.77
CA PRO A 120 2.48 17.41 28.55
C PRO A 120 1.37 17.78 27.56
N MET A 121 1.72 17.86 26.28
CA MET A 121 0.78 18.10 25.20
C MET A 121 0.32 16.77 24.61
N GLY A 122 -0.99 16.63 24.42
CA GLY A 122 -1.60 15.46 23.79
C GLY A 122 -1.96 15.74 22.33
N VAL A 123 -1.95 14.70 21.50
CA VAL A 123 -2.39 14.79 20.11
C VAL A 123 -3.92 14.91 20.05
N LYS A 124 -4.40 16.02 19.50
CA LYS A 124 -5.81 16.24 19.15
C LYS A 124 -5.95 16.34 17.63
N ARG A 125 -7.14 16.05 17.08
CA ARG A 125 -7.40 16.06 15.63
C ARG A 125 -8.49 17.08 15.28
N LYS A 126 -8.19 18.02 14.37
CA LYS A 126 -9.20 18.89 13.73
C LYS A 126 -9.33 18.45 12.27
N GLY A 127 -10.33 17.62 11.98
CA GLY A 127 -10.46 16.98 10.68
C GLY A 127 -9.31 15.99 10.39
N ARG A 128 -8.55 16.22 9.32
CA ARG A 128 -7.41 15.36 8.92
C ARG A 128 -6.05 15.81 9.45
N ARG A 129 -5.95 16.99 10.06
CA ARG A 129 -4.69 17.54 10.58
C ARG A 129 -4.62 17.32 12.09
N PRO A 130 -3.72 16.44 12.57
CA PRO A 130 -3.44 16.31 13.99
C PRO A 130 -2.58 17.49 14.47
N PHE A 131 -2.76 17.90 15.73
CA PHE A 131 -2.05 18.99 16.39
C PHE A 131 -1.85 18.64 17.87
N LEU A 132 -0.90 19.30 18.52
CA LEU A 132 -0.63 19.15 19.95
C LEU A 132 -1.44 20.17 20.75
N GLY A 133 -2.14 19.74 21.80
CA GLY A 133 -2.84 20.63 22.73
C GLY A 133 -2.46 20.36 24.19
N CYS A 134 -2.32 21.41 25.02
CA CYS A 134 -2.02 21.25 26.46
C CYS A 134 -3.10 20.35 27.12
N SER A 135 -2.64 19.40 27.94
CA SER A 135 -3.50 18.50 28.73
C SER A 135 -4.34 19.25 29.76
N LYS A 136 -3.86 20.41 30.22
CA LYS A 136 -4.49 21.28 31.22
C LYS A 136 -5.58 22.20 30.63
N TYR A 137 -6.24 21.80 29.55
CA TYR A 137 -7.42 22.51 29.03
C TYR A 137 -8.61 22.28 29.97
N PRO A 138 -9.34 23.30 30.44
CA PRO A 138 -9.48 24.67 29.90
C PRO A 138 -8.54 25.75 30.48
N GLU A 139 -7.73 25.45 31.49
CA GLU A 139 -6.84 26.44 32.14
C GLU A 139 -5.70 26.92 31.22
N CYS A 140 -5.31 26.10 30.23
CA CYS A 140 -4.37 26.49 29.19
C CYS A 140 -4.86 26.06 27.81
N THR A 141 -5.05 27.05 26.92
CA THR A 141 -5.56 26.87 25.54
C THR A 141 -4.44 26.76 24.51
N ASN A 142 -3.18 26.67 24.93
CA ASN A 142 -2.06 26.64 24.00
C ASN A 142 -2.06 25.39 23.11
N THR A 143 -1.79 25.59 21.82
CA THR A 143 -1.72 24.54 20.80
C THR A 143 -0.47 24.70 19.96
N ALA A 144 0.18 23.59 19.63
CA ALA A 144 1.37 23.55 18.78
C ALA A 144 1.13 22.61 17.58
N PRO A 145 1.78 22.85 16.43
CA PRO A 145 1.84 21.87 15.35
C PRO A 145 2.67 20.66 15.77
N ILE A 146 2.49 19.53 15.08
CA ILE A 146 3.37 18.35 15.26
C ILE A 146 4.73 18.66 14.62
N PRO A 147 5.85 18.27 15.25
CA PRO A 147 7.19 18.51 14.71
C PRO A 147 7.40 17.79 13.37
N ASP A 148 8.18 18.43 12.51
CA ASP A 148 8.55 17.88 11.21
C ASP A 148 9.34 16.57 11.39
N GLY A 149 9.03 15.55 10.60
CA GLY A 149 9.69 14.24 10.67
C GLY A 149 8.89 13.13 11.39
N ILE A 150 7.77 13.47 12.04
CA ILE A 150 6.89 12.49 12.71
C ILE A 150 5.63 12.27 11.91
N ARG A 151 5.36 10.99 11.57
CA ARG A 151 4.09 10.57 11.00
C ARG A 151 3.30 9.77 12.02
N LEU A 152 2.18 10.32 12.46
CA LEU A 152 1.26 9.58 13.32
C LEU A 152 0.65 8.37 12.61
N GLU A 153 0.62 7.25 13.31
CA GLU A 153 -0.13 6.08 12.85
C GLU A 153 -1.61 6.41 12.74
N ALA A 154 -2.23 5.93 11.66
CA ALA A 154 -3.68 5.98 11.57
C ALA A 154 -4.26 4.99 12.59
N PRO A 155 -5.27 5.38 13.38
CA PRO A 155 -5.87 4.46 14.32
C PRO A 155 -6.37 3.22 13.58
N PRO A 156 -6.20 2.01 14.16
CA PRO A 156 -6.66 0.79 13.52
C PRO A 156 -8.16 0.89 13.26
N LYS A 157 -8.58 0.55 12.03
CA LYS A 157 -10.01 0.51 11.71
C LYS A 157 -10.67 -0.55 12.59
N PRO A 158 -11.84 -0.27 13.19
CA PRO A 158 -12.54 -1.26 14.00
C PRO A 158 -12.80 -2.52 13.17
N PRO A 159 -12.69 -3.72 13.77
CA PRO A 159 -12.95 -4.97 13.07
C PRO A 159 -14.40 -5.00 12.58
N ALA A 160 -14.62 -5.63 11.43
CA ALA A 160 -15.96 -5.79 10.88
C ALA A 160 -16.79 -6.69 11.81
N LYS A 161 -17.95 -6.22 12.24
CA LYS A 161 -18.88 -6.99 13.09
C LYS A 161 -19.64 -8.00 12.24
N GLU A 162 -19.95 -9.16 12.78
CA GLU A 162 -20.79 -10.14 12.09
C GLU A 162 -22.25 -9.69 12.12
N ALA A 163 -22.93 -9.77 10.97
CA ALA A 163 -24.31 -9.29 10.82
C ALA A 163 -25.35 -10.32 11.34
N GLY A 164 -24.91 -11.55 11.65
CA GLY A 164 -25.78 -12.68 11.98
C GLY A 164 -26.62 -13.20 10.80
N VAL A 165 -26.38 -12.69 9.59
CA VAL A 165 -27.16 -13.00 8.39
C VAL A 165 -26.33 -13.72 7.35
N ASN A 166 -26.86 -14.83 6.82
CA ASN A 166 -26.27 -15.52 5.67
C ASN A 166 -26.57 -14.79 4.37
N CYS A 167 -25.58 -14.76 3.47
CA CYS A 167 -25.74 -14.13 2.17
C CYS A 167 -26.69 -14.95 1.27
N PRO A 168 -27.67 -14.33 0.59
CA PRO A 168 -28.58 -15.04 -0.29
C PRO A 168 -27.91 -15.65 -1.53
N LYS A 169 -26.74 -15.13 -1.93
CA LYS A 169 -26.01 -15.62 -3.12
C LYS A 169 -24.95 -16.67 -2.81
N CYS A 170 -24.26 -16.52 -1.68
CA CYS A 170 -23.06 -17.30 -1.35
C CYS A 170 -23.29 -18.27 -0.19
N GLY A 171 -24.37 -18.13 0.59
CA GLY A 171 -24.64 -18.89 1.82
C GLY A 171 -23.67 -18.61 2.97
N LYS A 172 -22.64 -17.77 2.77
CA LYS A 172 -21.67 -17.40 3.80
C LYS A 172 -22.19 -16.26 4.67
N ALA A 173 -21.68 -16.17 5.89
CA ALA A 173 -21.97 -15.06 6.80
C ALA A 173 -21.65 -13.71 6.17
N MET A 174 -22.52 -12.74 6.41
CA MET A 174 -22.34 -11.35 6.04
C MET A 174 -21.72 -10.55 7.19
N LEU A 175 -20.89 -9.56 6.83
CA LEU A 175 -20.13 -8.71 7.74
C LEU A 175 -20.59 -7.25 7.61
N ILE A 176 -20.79 -6.57 8.72
CA ILE A 176 -21.03 -5.13 8.80
C ILE A 176 -19.69 -4.41 8.67
N ARG A 177 -19.57 -3.60 7.61
CA ARG A 177 -18.40 -2.78 7.32
C ARG A 177 -18.79 -1.32 7.29
N THR A 178 -17.90 -0.47 7.77
CA THR A 178 -18.04 0.98 7.70
C THR A 178 -17.50 1.49 6.36
N GLY A 179 -18.35 2.14 5.56
CA GLY A 179 -18.00 2.80 4.31
C GLY A 179 -18.06 4.32 4.41
N SER A 180 -17.91 5.01 3.27
CA SER A 180 -18.09 6.46 3.20
C SER A 180 -19.56 6.90 3.28
N ARG A 181 -20.49 6.01 2.91
CA ARG A 181 -21.95 6.24 2.92
C ARG A 181 -22.64 5.67 4.18
N GLY A 182 -21.87 5.33 5.21
CA GLY A 182 -22.36 4.66 6.41
C GLY A 182 -22.03 3.18 6.48
N GLU A 183 -22.66 2.49 7.41
CA GLU A 183 -22.51 1.05 7.62
C GLU A 183 -23.25 0.25 6.54
N PHE A 184 -22.64 -0.84 6.07
CA PHE A 184 -23.23 -1.72 5.07
C PHE A 184 -22.81 -3.16 5.31
N ILE A 185 -23.59 -4.08 4.78
CA ILE A 185 -23.43 -5.51 4.99
C ILE A 185 -22.83 -6.13 3.74
N ALA A 186 -21.76 -6.90 3.87
CA ALA A 186 -21.02 -7.50 2.76
C ALA A 186 -20.72 -8.99 2.98
N CYS A 187 -20.80 -9.83 1.93
CA CYS A 187 -20.44 -11.26 2.04
C CYS A 187 -18.95 -11.38 2.45
N SER A 188 -18.68 -12.22 3.46
CA SER A 188 -17.32 -12.60 3.88
C SER A 188 -16.48 -13.21 2.76
N GLY A 189 -17.14 -13.74 1.72
CA GLY A 189 -16.52 -14.31 0.51
C GLY A 189 -15.97 -13.31 -0.50
N PHE A 190 -15.85 -12.02 -0.19
CA PHE A 190 -15.16 -11.04 -1.03
C PHE A 190 -13.68 -11.45 -1.22
N PRO A 191 -13.12 -11.44 -2.46
CA PRO A 191 -13.62 -10.82 -3.69
C PRO A 191 -14.49 -11.71 -4.59
N ARG A 192 -14.69 -12.99 -4.26
CA ARG A 192 -15.44 -13.94 -5.11
C ARG A 192 -16.95 -13.71 -5.10
N CYS A 193 -17.50 -13.22 -4.00
CA CYS A 193 -18.89 -12.76 -3.92
C CYS A 193 -18.90 -11.27 -3.55
N ARG A 194 -19.31 -10.42 -4.49
CA ARG A 194 -19.37 -8.96 -4.34
C ARG A 194 -20.76 -8.49 -3.89
N ASN A 195 -21.50 -9.33 -3.18
CA ASN A 195 -22.82 -8.98 -2.66
C ASN A 195 -22.66 -8.03 -1.46
N ALA A 196 -23.15 -6.79 -1.60
CA ALA A 196 -23.18 -5.77 -0.57
C ALA A 196 -24.57 -5.12 -0.53
N MET A 197 -25.11 -4.90 0.67
CA MET A 197 -26.46 -4.39 0.91
C MET A 197 -26.43 -3.33 2.03
N ASN A 198 -27.43 -2.44 2.04
CA ASN A 198 -27.62 -1.44 3.09
C ASN A 198 -28.21 -2.07 4.37
N MET A 199 -28.15 -1.33 5.48
CA MET A 199 -28.65 -1.78 6.78
C MET A 199 -30.16 -2.08 6.80
N ASP A 200 -30.99 -1.36 6.05
CA ASP A 200 -32.45 -1.59 6.03
C ASP A 200 -32.81 -3.02 5.57
N LYS A 201 -32.02 -3.56 4.65
CA LYS A 201 -32.17 -4.94 4.16
C LYS A 201 -31.68 -5.98 5.16
N LEU A 202 -31.00 -5.56 6.23
CA LEU A 202 -30.58 -6.47 7.29
C LEU A 202 -31.77 -7.00 8.06
N ASP A 203 -32.68 -6.10 8.42
CA ASP A 203 -33.82 -6.45 9.27
C ASP A 203 -34.81 -7.31 8.50
N GLU A 204 -35.00 -7.02 7.20
CA GLU A 204 -35.72 -7.90 6.27
C GLU A 204 -35.06 -9.29 6.15
N LEU A 205 -33.74 -9.36 5.99
CA LEU A 205 -33.04 -10.64 5.86
C LEU A 205 -32.98 -11.42 7.17
N LYS A 206 -32.91 -10.75 8.31
CA LYS A 206 -33.03 -11.37 9.64
C LYS A 206 -34.42 -11.96 9.84
N ALA A 207 -35.47 -11.22 9.47
CA ALA A 207 -36.86 -11.71 9.52
C ALA A 207 -37.06 -12.94 8.61
N GLN A 208 -36.50 -12.92 7.40
CA GLN A 208 -36.57 -14.05 6.46
C GLN A 208 -35.80 -15.29 6.96
N GLN A 209 -34.70 -15.09 7.69
CA GLN A 209 -33.91 -16.19 8.27
C GLN A 209 -34.51 -16.76 9.55
N ALA A 210 -35.23 -15.96 10.32
CA ALA A 210 -36.02 -16.44 11.46
C ALA A 210 -37.20 -17.32 11.01
N ALA A 211 -37.80 -17.01 9.86
CA ALA A 211 -38.90 -17.80 9.28
C ALA A 211 -38.44 -19.11 8.61
N ASN A 212 -37.20 -19.18 8.11
CA ASN A 212 -36.64 -20.37 7.47
C ASN A 212 -35.19 -20.59 7.94
N PRO A 213 -34.95 -21.45 8.95
CA PRO A 213 -33.60 -21.76 9.41
C PRO A 213 -32.90 -22.62 8.35
N VAL A 214 -32.21 -21.97 7.41
CA VAL A 214 -31.26 -22.65 6.53
C VAL A 214 -30.11 -23.13 7.41
N LYS A 215 -30.05 -24.46 7.62
CA LYS A 215 -28.94 -25.12 8.31
C LYS A 215 -27.61 -24.61 7.75
N PRO A 216 -26.63 -24.27 8.61
CA PRO A 216 -25.33 -23.82 8.14
C PRO A 216 -24.76 -24.81 7.14
N PRO A 217 -24.25 -24.37 5.97
CA PRO A 217 -23.60 -25.28 5.04
C PRO A 217 -22.40 -25.87 5.76
N GLU A 218 -22.45 -27.19 5.99
CA GLU A 218 -21.35 -27.96 6.56
C GLU A 218 -20.05 -27.56 5.86
N THR A 219 -19.09 -27.17 6.67
CA THR A 219 -17.72 -26.90 6.26
C THR A 219 -17.16 -28.16 5.62
N LYS A 220 -17.28 -28.28 4.29
CA LYS A 220 -16.44 -29.18 3.52
C LYS A 220 -15.04 -28.60 3.56
N THR A 221 -14.30 -28.96 4.61
CA THR A 221 -12.86 -28.82 4.76
C THR A 221 -12.20 -29.70 3.69
N LYS A 222 -12.26 -29.29 2.41
CA LYS A 222 -11.33 -29.78 1.41
C LYS A 222 -10.02 -29.03 1.64
N ALA A 223 -9.26 -29.51 2.63
CA ALA A 223 -7.83 -29.32 2.67
C ALA A 223 -7.27 -29.90 1.36
N LYS A 224 -7.09 -29.04 0.35
CA LYS A 224 -6.22 -29.39 -0.77
C LYS A 224 -4.81 -29.41 -0.22
N ALA A 225 -4.35 -30.62 0.10
CA ALA A 225 -2.95 -30.92 0.30
C ALA A 225 -2.16 -30.35 -0.87
N LYS A 226 -1.30 -29.38 -0.55
CA LYS A 226 -0.27 -28.86 -1.46
C LYS A 226 0.62 -30.06 -1.82
N PRO A 227 0.79 -30.45 -3.09
CA PRO A 227 1.74 -31.50 -3.42
C PRO A 227 3.13 -31.02 -3.00
N LYS A 228 3.77 -31.75 -2.09
CA LYS A 228 5.17 -31.53 -1.69
C LYS A 228 6.03 -31.60 -2.96
N ALA A 229 6.81 -30.55 -3.19
CA ALA A 229 7.83 -30.54 -4.21
C ALA A 229 8.80 -31.72 -3.98
N LYS A 230 9.03 -32.51 -5.03
CA LYS A 230 10.01 -33.60 -5.03
C LYS A 230 11.40 -33.03 -4.69
N PRO A 231 12.19 -33.67 -3.81
CA PRO A 231 13.58 -33.29 -3.60
C PRO A 231 14.37 -33.55 -4.89
N LYS A 232 15.15 -32.57 -5.33
CA LYS A 232 16.10 -32.70 -6.43
C LYS A 232 17.21 -33.66 -5.98
N THR A 233 17.23 -34.86 -6.55
CA THR A 233 18.37 -35.78 -6.44
C THR A 233 19.60 -35.13 -7.04
N ALA A 234 20.65 -35.02 -6.22
CA ALA A 234 22.00 -34.65 -6.64
C ALA A 234 22.50 -35.68 -7.67
N LYS A 235 22.89 -35.20 -8.87
CA LYS A 235 23.67 -36.01 -9.80
C LYS A 235 25.08 -36.15 -9.24
N ALA A 236 25.42 -37.38 -8.87
CA ALA A 236 26.77 -37.79 -8.52
C ALA A 236 27.71 -37.71 -9.74
N LYS A 237 28.96 -37.37 -9.44
CA LYS A 237 30.13 -37.37 -10.31
C LYS A 237 30.40 -38.79 -10.86
N LYS A 238 30.73 -38.88 -12.16
CA LYS A 238 31.69 -39.83 -12.77
C LYS A 238 32.78 -38.93 -13.36
N ALA A 239 34.07 -38.95 -13.07
CA ALA A 239 35.00 -40.06 -12.80
C ALA A 239 35.01 -41.09 -13.92
N GLU A 240 35.52 -40.68 -15.09
CA GLU A 240 36.70 -41.26 -15.76
C GLU A 240 37.24 -40.23 -16.76
#